data_AF-A0A6G0UAS5-F1
#
_entry.id   AF-A0A6G0UAS5-F1
#
_cell.length_a   1.000
_cell.length_b   1.000
_cell.length_c   1.000
_cell.angle_alpha   90.00
_cell.angle_beta   90.00
_cell.angle_gamma   90.00
#
_symmetry.space_group_name_H-M   'P 1'
#
loop_
_entity.id
_entity.type
_entity.pdbx_description
1 polymer ?
#
loop_
_entity_poly.entity_id
_entity_poly.type
_entity_poly.pdbx_seq_one_letter_code
_entity_poly.pdbx_strand_id
1 'polypeptide(L)'
;MTQGEIWPLPWTVNYYNNETFSINPDTFVWNSWHSGCEIIDKALQRYKKLAFPGHTPGKDKTSGHFATIASVTVSSQAGCSTDYPQFGMDESYKIQAVPGSSQVLILGNTVWGALRGLESFSQLIYKDKSGSVSPILY
;
A
#
# COMPACT_ATOMS: atom_id res chain seq x y z
N MET A 1 15.15 12.01 -10.78
CA MET A 1 14.55 11.18 -9.72
C MET A 1 13.21 10.73 -10.25
N THR A 2 13.01 9.42 -10.42
CA THR A 2 11.77 8.86 -10.91
C THR A 2 10.67 8.98 -9.85
N GLN A 3 9.42 9.11 -10.28
CA GLN A 3 8.25 9.26 -9.39
C GLN A 3 7.63 7.88 -9.19
N GLY A 4 7.62 7.36 -7.96
CA GLY A 4 6.87 6.17 -7.54
C GLY A 4 6.90 4.99 -8.51
N GLU A 5 8.04 4.32 -8.69
CA GLU A 5 8.16 3.15 -9.56
C GLU A 5 8.27 1.86 -8.73
N ILE A 6 7.40 0.89 -9.00
CA ILE A 6 7.48 -0.42 -8.33
C ILE A 6 8.67 -1.21 -8.89
N TRP A 7 9.51 -1.70 -7.98
CA TRP A 7 10.57 -2.66 -8.26
C TRP A 7 10.56 -3.83 -7.25
N PRO A 8 10.54 -5.09 -7.72
CA PRO A 8 10.48 -5.52 -9.13
C PRO A 8 9.14 -5.16 -9.79
N LEU A 9 9.16 -4.98 -11.12
CA LEU A 9 7.94 -4.63 -11.86
C LEU A 9 6.89 -5.74 -11.71
N PRO A 10 5.63 -5.41 -11.33
CA PRO A 10 4.57 -6.39 -11.22
C PRO A 10 4.27 -7.07 -12.56
N TRP A 11 3.74 -8.29 -12.50
CA TRP A 11 3.36 -9.04 -13.69
C TRP A 11 2.30 -8.32 -14.55
N THR A 12 1.39 -7.59 -13.92
CA THR A 12 0.33 -6.85 -14.60
C THR A 12 0.08 -5.54 -13.88
N VAL A 13 -0.01 -4.48 -14.67
CA VAL A 13 -0.28 -3.12 -14.23
C VAL A 13 -1.33 -2.55 -15.17
N ASN A 14 -2.51 -2.23 -14.66
CA ASN A 14 -3.59 -1.61 -15.43
C ASN A 14 -3.84 -0.24 -14.84
N TYR A 15 -3.80 0.84 -15.63
CA TYR A 15 -3.92 2.20 -15.12
C TYR A 15 -5.39 2.65 -15.07
N TYR A 16 -5.87 3.05 -13.90
CA TYR A 16 -7.20 3.59 -13.69
C TYR A 16 -7.24 5.07 -14.13
N ASN A 17 -7.77 5.31 -15.34
CA ASN A 17 -8.12 6.63 -15.89
C ASN A 17 -7.03 7.73 -15.85
N ASN A 18 -5.76 7.39 -15.59
CA ASN A 18 -4.68 8.35 -15.28
C ASN A 18 -5.05 9.32 -14.15
N GLU A 19 -5.89 8.89 -13.19
CA GLU A 19 -6.27 9.72 -12.05
C GLU A 19 -5.12 9.79 -11.05
N THR A 20 -4.84 11.01 -10.59
CA THR A 20 -3.85 11.24 -9.52
C THR A 20 -4.59 11.29 -8.19
N PHE A 21 -4.02 10.62 -7.18
CA PHE A 21 -4.55 10.61 -5.83
C PHE A 21 -3.63 11.37 -4.87
N SER A 22 -4.18 11.81 -3.74
CA SER A 22 -3.41 12.35 -2.62
C SER A 22 -3.54 11.44 -1.40
N ILE A 23 -2.50 11.39 -0.58
CA ILE A 23 -2.53 10.75 0.75
C ILE A 23 -2.14 11.81 1.77
N ASN A 24 -2.85 11.83 2.90
CA ASN A 24 -2.43 12.56 4.08
C ASN A 24 -1.68 11.62 5.04
N PRO A 25 -0.35 11.70 5.17
CA PRO A 25 0.41 10.78 6.02
C PRO A 25 0.01 10.83 7.50
N ASP A 26 -0.45 11.99 8.00
CA ASP A 26 -0.83 12.19 9.40
C ASP A 26 -2.12 11.44 9.77
N THR A 27 -3.04 11.29 8.80
CA THR A 27 -4.36 10.69 9.02
C THR A 27 -4.57 9.36 8.29
N PHE A 28 -3.58 8.89 7.54
CA PHE A 28 -3.71 7.67 6.75
C PHE A 28 -3.81 6.42 7.63
N VAL A 29 -4.88 5.64 7.42
CA VAL A 29 -5.19 4.47 8.24
C VAL A 29 -4.70 3.19 7.57
N TRP A 30 -4.03 2.35 8.35
CA TRP A 30 -3.55 1.03 7.92
C TRP A 30 -4.37 -0.04 8.63
N ASN A 31 -5.09 -0.86 7.85
CA ASN A 31 -6.00 -1.88 8.37
C ASN A 31 -5.60 -3.28 7.92
N SER A 32 -6.07 -4.28 8.68
CA SER A 32 -6.00 -5.71 8.35
C SER A 32 -7.38 -6.34 8.57
N TRP A 33 -7.81 -7.25 7.70
CA TRP A 33 -8.99 -8.09 7.98
C TRP A 33 -8.69 -9.25 8.93
N HIS A 34 -7.42 -9.47 9.26
CA HIS A 34 -6.97 -10.55 10.13
C HIS A 34 -6.53 -9.95 11.46
N SER A 35 -7.39 -10.05 12.48
CA SER A 35 -7.04 -9.67 13.85
C SER A 35 -6.12 -10.72 14.48
N GLY A 36 -5.05 -10.28 15.13
CA GLY A 36 -4.10 -11.17 15.80
C GLY A 36 -3.15 -11.92 14.87
N CYS A 37 -3.00 -11.48 13.61
CA CYS A 37 -2.05 -12.05 12.68
C CYS A 37 -0.68 -11.37 12.81
N GLU A 38 0.20 -11.92 13.64
CA GLU A 38 1.50 -11.32 13.96
C GLU A 38 2.32 -10.94 12.72
N ILE A 39 2.32 -11.78 11.69
CA ILE A 39 3.04 -11.54 10.43
C ILE A 39 2.54 -10.25 9.75
N ILE A 40 1.22 -10.11 9.59
CA ILE A 40 0.62 -8.95 8.94
C ILE A 40 0.75 -7.72 9.84
N ASP A 41 0.53 -7.86 11.14
CA ASP A 41 0.59 -6.76 12.10
C ASP A 41 2.00 -6.14 12.15
N LYS A 42 3.05 -6.97 12.23
CA LYS A 42 4.43 -6.50 12.17
C LYS A 42 4.78 -5.89 10.81
N ALA A 43 4.27 -6.45 9.72
CA ALA A 43 4.46 -5.89 8.40
C ALA A 43 3.84 -4.49 8.26
N LEU A 44 2.59 -4.31 8.71
CA LEU A 44 1.92 -3.01 8.71
C LEU A 44 2.70 -1.96 9.51
N GLN A 45 3.22 -2.32 10.69
CA GLN A 45 4.06 -1.42 11.49
C GLN A 45 5.34 -1.00 10.76
N ARG A 46 5.96 -1.93 10.02
CA ARG A 46 7.15 -1.66 9.21
C ARG A 46 6.81 -0.77 8.02
N TYR A 47 5.82 -1.13 7.21
CA TYR A 47 5.49 -0.41 5.98
C TYR A 47 4.91 0.97 6.23
N LYS A 48 4.22 1.19 7.35
CA LYS A 48 3.82 2.55 7.78
C LYS A 48 5.02 3.49 7.89
N LYS A 49 6.19 3.00 8.31
CA LYS A 49 7.43 3.79 8.40
C LYS A 49 8.12 3.94 7.05
N LEU A 50 8.07 2.91 6.20
CA LEU A 50 8.73 2.91 4.89
C LEU A 50 7.97 3.72 3.83
N ALA A 51 6.64 3.72 3.88
CA ALA A 51 5.76 4.35 2.89
C ALA A 51 5.87 5.88 2.87
N PHE A 52 6.35 6.50 3.97
CA PHE A 52 6.44 7.95 4.09
C PHE A 52 7.87 8.38 4.49
N PRO A 53 8.88 8.13 3.63
CA PRO A 53 10.26 8.45 3.96
C PRO A 53 10.44 9.97 4.09
N GLY A 54 11.02 10.41 5.21
CA GLY A 54 11.23 11.83 5.50
C GLY A 54 9.94 12.61 5.84
N HIS A 55 8.84 11.92 6.12
CA HIS A 55 7.62 12.54 6.64
C HIS A 55 7.91 13.23 7.97
N THR A 56 7.45 14.47 8.08
CA THR A 56 7.47 15.23 9.33
C THR A 56 6.05 15.68 9.63
N PRO A 57 5.46 15.27 10.77
CA PRO A 57 4.09 15.62 11.12
C PRO A 57 3.83 17.12 11.01
N GLY A 58 2.74 17.51 10.36
CA GLY A 58 2.35 18.91 10.16
C GLY A 58 3.17 19.71 9.14
N LYS A 59 4.18 19.12 8.49
CA LYS A 59 4.93 19.77 7.38
C LYS A 59 4.52 19.28 5.99
N ASP A 60 4.01 18.05 5.89
CA ASP A 60 3.61 17.47 4.62
C ASP A 60 2.22 17.98 4.21
N LYS A 61 2.06 18.26 2.92
CA LYS A 61 0.83 18.84 2.39
C LYS A 61 -0.01 17.76 1.73
N THR A 62 -1.30 17.73 2.00
CA THR A 62 -2.24 16.98 1.16
C THR A 62 -2.69 17.89 0.02
N SER A 63 -2.58 17.44 -1.22
CA SER A 63 -3.10 18.20 -2.36
C SER A 63 -4.64 18.19 -2.31
N GLY A 64 -5.24 19.38 -2.24
CA GLY A 64 -6.70 19.55 -2.31
C GLY A 64 -7.28 19.44 -3.71
N HIS A 65 -6.44 19.25 -4.73
CA HIS A 65 -6.87 19.11 -6.13
C HIS A 65 -7.14 17.65 -6.55
N PHE A 66 -6.71 16.69 -5.74
CA PHE A 66 -6.79 15.26 -6.05
C PHE A 66 -7.69 14.53 -5.06
N ALA A 67 -8.31 13.44 -5.52
CA ALA A 67 -9.06 12.55 -4.64
C ALA A 67 -8.12 11.98 -3.56
N THR A 68 -8.55 12.03 -2.30
CA THR A 68 -7.73 11.57 -1.18
C THR A 68 -8.01 10.12 -0.86
N ILE A 69 -6.95 9.33 -0.74
CA ILE A 69 -6.99 7.97 -0.18
C ILE A 69 -6.77 8.09 1.31
N ALA A 70 -7.73 7.58 2.07
CA ALA A 70 -7.76 7.66 3.52
C ALA A 70 -7.22 6.39 4.19
N SER A 71 -7.29 5.24 3.52
CA SER A 71 -6.84 3.99 4.12
C SER A 71 -6.39 2.93 3.12
N VAL A 72 -5.52 2.04 3.60
CA VAL A 72 -5.21 0.76 2.96
C VAL A 72 -5.63 -0.38 3.87
N THR A 73 -6.26 -1.41 3.29
CA THR A 73 -6.63 -2.63 4.02
C THR A 73 -5.97 -3.84 3.39
N VAL A 74 -5.27 -4.62 4.21
CA VAL A 74 -4.57 -5.84 3.80
C VAL A 74 -5.39 -7.07 4.16
N SER A 75 -5.44 -8.04 3.25
CA SER A 75 -6.06 -9.33 3.49
C SER A 75 -5.29 -10.48 2.85
N SER A 76 -5.20 -11.58 3.59
CA SER A 76 -4.85 -12.92 3.10
C SER A 76 -6.11 -13.80 3.01
N GLN A 77 -6.42 -14.35 1.84
CA GLN A 77 -7.62 -15.20 1.68
C GLN A 77 -7.55 -16.48 2.51
N ALA A 78 -6.38 -17.11 2.58
CA ALA A 78 -6.13 -18.30 3.40
C ALA A 78 -6.04 -18.01 4.91
N GLY A 79 -6.22 -16.74 5.33
CA GLY A 79 -6.07 -16.34 6.73
C GLY A 79 -4.62 -16.07 7.13
N CYS A 80 -4.37 -16.06 8.43
CA CYS A 80 -3.01 -15.99 8.96
C CYS A 80 -2.33 -17.36 8.94
N SER A 81 -1.01 -17.39 8.77
CA SER A 81 -0.21 -18.61 8.90
C SER A 81 0.78 -18.46 10.04
N THR A 82 1.09 -19.57 10.71
CA THR A 82 2.21 -19.69 11.67
C THR A 82 3.39 -20.45 11.09
N ASP A 83 3.33 -20.81 9.80
CA ASP A 83 4.34 -21.59 9.12
C ASP A 83 5.49 -20.70 8.67
N TYR A 84 6.63 -21.34 8.44
CA TYR A 84 7.76 -20.67 7.78
C TYR A 84 7.53 -20.57 6.27
N PRO A 85 8.14 -19.57 5.60
CA PRO A 85 8.16 -19.52 4.14
C PRO A 85 8.69 -20.83 3.55
N GLN A 86 7.99 -21.37 2.56
CA GLN A 86 8.35 -22.62 1.88
C GLN A 86 8.58 -22.34 0.39
N PHE A 87 9.40 -23.17 -0.25
CA PHE A 87 9.51 -23.15 -1.70
C PHE A 87 8.15 -23.47 -2.36
N GLY A 88 7.77 -22.72 -3.38
CA GLY A 88 6.51 -22.92 -4.09
C GLY A 88 5.26 -22.39 -3.37
N MET A 89 5.43 -21.64 -2.28
CA MET A 89 4.31 -20.94 -1.64
C MET A 89 3.71 -19.87 -2.56
N ASP A 90 2.41 -19.62 -2.42
CA ASP A 90 1.72 -18.63 -3.24
C ASP A 90 2.01 -17.19 -2.73
N GLU A 91 2.83 -16.47 -3.48
CA GLU A 91 3.19 -15.06 -3.25
C GLU A 91 2.41 -14.08 -4.15
N SER A 92 1.35 -14.54 -4.81
CA SER A 92 0.54 -13.70 -5.69
C SER A 92 -0.27 -12.66 -4.90
N TYR A 93 -0.41 -11.47 -5.47
CA TYR A 93 -1.14 -10.36 -4.86
C TYR A 93 -1.84 -9.48 -5.89
N LYS A 94 -2.81 -8.70 -5.41
CA LYS A 94 -3.50 -7.65 -6.15
C LYS A 94 -3.61 -6.40 -5.30
N ILE A 95 -3.32 -5.24 -5.89
CA ILE A 95 -3.58 -3.93 -5.31
C ILE A 95 -4.72 -3.32 -6.12
N GLN A 96 -5.75 -2.82 -5.46
CA GLN A 96 -6.88 -2.18 -6.14
C GLN A 96 -7.42 -1.00 -5.34
N ALA A 97 -7.69 0.12 -6.03
CA ALA A 97 -8.54 1.17 -5.50
C ALA A 97 -9.99 0.69 -5.49
N VAL A 98 -10.74 0.98 -4.43
CA VAL A 98 -12.17 0.63 -4.35
C VAL A 98 -12.99 1.78 -4.94
N PRO A 99 -13.68 1.59 -6.08
CA PRO A 99 -14.42 2.66 -6.76
C PRO A 99 -15.46 3.31 -5.84
N GLY A 100 -15.55 4.64 -5.88
CA GLY A 100 -16.49 5.40 -5.05
C GLY A 100 -16.12 5.46 -3.56
N SER A 101 -14.91 5.04 -3.17
CA SER A 101 -14.41 5.12 -1.79
C SER A 101 -12.98 5.65 -1.74
N SER A 102 -12.54 6.07 -0.55
CA SER A 102 -11.16 6.49 -0.27
C SER A 102 -10.28 5.34 0.25
N GLN A 103 -10.52 4.11 -0.23
CA GLN A 103 -9.85 2.91 0.26
C GLN A 103 -9.09 2.16 -0.84
N VAL A 104 -7.92 1.62 -0.47
CA VAL A 104 -7.14 0.69 -1.27
C VAL A 104 -7.14 -0.68 -0.60
N LEU A 105 -7.30 -1.74 -1.38
CA LEU A 105 -7.21 -3.11 -0.92
C LEU A 105 -5.93 -3.77 -1.43
N ILE A 106 -5.21 -4.43 -0.53
CA ILE A 106 -4.11 -5.34 -0.85
C ILE A 106 -4.60 -6.76 -0.55
N LEU A 107 -4.75 -7.56 -1.60
CA LEU A 107 -5.27 -8.91 -1.52
C LEU A 107 -4.17 -9.90 -1.88
N GLY A 108 -3.82 -10.79 -0.95
CA GLY A 108 -3.00 -11.96 -1.22
C GLY A 108 -3.82 -13.24 -1.04
N ASN A 109 -3.50 -14.30 -1.79
CA ASN A 109 -4.08 -15.61 -1.51
C ASN A 109 -3.58 -16.16 -0.18
N THR A 110 -2.32 -15.84 0.17
CA THR A 110 -1.69 -16.16 1.45
C THR A 110 -1.09 -14.91 2.10
N VAL A 111 -0.60 -15.05 3.34
CA VAL A 111 0.15 -14.00 4.03
C VAL A 111 1.37 -13.54 3.22
N TRP A 112 2.02 -14.45 2.49
CA TRP A 112 3.23 -14.15 1.74
C TRP A 112 2.94 -13.21 0.57
N GLY A 113 1.85 -13.45 -0.17
CA GLY A 113 1.38 -12.53 -1.20
C GLY A 113 0.99 -11.17 -0.62
N ALA A 114 0.28 -11.15 0.52
CA ALA A 114 -0.07 -9.91 1.20
C ALA A 114 1.17 -9.07 1.58
N LEU A 115 2.27 -9.70 2.00
CA LEU A 115 3.55 -9.02 2.26
C LEU A 115 4.17 -8.42 0.98
N ARG A 116 4.10 -9.13 -0.16
CA ARG A 116 4.58 -8.60 -1.45
C ARG A 116 3.75 -7.41 -1.94
N GLY A 117 2.45 -7.46 -1.72
CA GLY A 117 1.55 -6.35 -2.02
C GLY A 117 1.84 -5.12 -1.15
N LEU A 118 2.17 -5.31 0.12
CA LEU A 118 2.56 -4.21 1.02
C LEU A 118 3.86 -3.52 0.59
N GLU A 119 4.88 -4.28 0.17
CA GLU A 119 6.12 -3.72 -0.39
C GLU A 119 5.78 -2.85 -1.61
N SER A 120 5.05 -3.43 -2.56
CA SER A 120 4.67 -2.75 -3.80
C SER A 120 3.88 -1.47 -3.52
N PHE A 121 2.90 -1.53 -2.61
CA PHE A 121 2.12 -0.36 -2.21
C PHE A 121 2.99 0.75 -1.60
N SER A 122 4.01 0.39 -0.80
CA SER A 122 4.91 1.39 -0.22
C SER A 122 5.75 2.12 -1.26
N GLN A 123 6.10 1.44 -2.36
CA GLN A 123 6.86 2.03 -3.47
C GLN A 123 6.02 2.92 -4.38
N LEU A 124 4.70 2.70 -4.40
CA LEU A 124 3.76 3.57 -5.13
C LEU A 124 3.68 4.98 -4.54
N ILE A 125 3.96 5.11 -3.25
CA ILE A 125 3.84 6.37 -2.53
C ILE A 125 5.11 7.19 -2.75
N TYR A 126 4.94 8.41 -3.25
CA TYR A 126 6.03 9.35 -3.45
C TYR A 126 5.65 10.75 -2.97
N LYS A 127 6.67 11.55 -2.70
CA LYS A 127 6.53 12.97 -2.41
C LYS A 127 6.89 13.78 -3.64
N ASP A 128 5.97 14.64 -4.08
CA ASP A 128 6.20 15.51 -5.24
C ASP A 128 7.07 16.72 -4.88
N LYS A 129 7.41 17.54 -5.89
CA LYS A 129 8.24 18.75 -5.72
C LYS A 129 7.60 19.83 -4.85
N SER A 130 6.27 19.82 -4.71
CA SER A 130 5.52 20.76 -3.88
C SER A 130 5.48 20.34 -2.40
N GLY A 131 5.93 19.11 -2.12
CA GLY A 131 5.89 18.48 -0.81
C GLY A 131 4.59 17.72 -0.54
N SER A 132 3.77 17.50 -1.57
CA SER A 132 2.56 16.68 -1.47
C SER A 132 2.86 15.20 -1.63
N VAL A 133 2.21 14.40 -0.78
CA VAL A 133 2.34 12.94 -0.81
C VAL A 133 1.21 12.34 -1.63
N SER A 134 1.58 11.55 -2.63
CA SER A 134 0.67 10.96 -3.60
C SER A 134 1.10 9.53 -3.91
N PRO A 135 0.15 8.59 -4.04
CA PRO A 135 0.43 7.30 -4.63
C PRO A 135 0.27 7.38 -6.15
N ILE A 136 1.08 6.63 -6.89
CA ILE A 136 0.73 6.23 -8.26
C ILE A 136 -0.15 5.00 -8.11
N LEU A 137 -1.46 5.14 -8.30
CA LEU A 137 -2.31 3.95 -8.40
C LEU A 137 -2.47 3.59 -9.86
N TYR A 138 -2.15 2.32 -10.11
CA TYR A 138 -2.47 1.66 -11.36
C TYR A 138 -3.87 1.09 -11.22
#